data_AF-U3I6W0-F1
#
_entry.id   AF-U3I6W0-F1
#
_cell.length_a   1.000
_cell.length_b   1.000
_cell.length_c   1.000
_cell.angle_alpha   90.00
_cell.angle_beta   90.00
_cell.angle_gamma   90.00
#
_symmetry.space_group_name_H-M   'P 1'
#
loop_
_entity.id
_entity.type
_entity.pdbx_description
1 polymer ?
#
loop_
_entity_poly.entity_id
_entity_poly.type
_entity_poly.pdbx_seq_one_letter_code
_entity_poly.pdbx_strand_id
1 'polypeptide(L)'
;MKLETHNSEIRLNRHETKTQMKIKAGQVLLVLLAASAVMPAKDPLLNVCMDAKHHKTKPGPEGTLHGQCAPWKDNACCTANTSSEAHRDQSYLYNFNWNHCGVMPPKCKRHFIQDTCLYECSPNLGPWIDQMWFDPAKGNPNVVVAKYYAWKKRSSPVGMENVTPEAGKAVCALPRPVLVLLPLALVLLPEGARCGPPAWGSL
;
A
#
# COMPACT_ATOMS: atom_id res chain seq x y z
N MET A 1 46.51 67.67 13.06
CA MET A 1 46.84 68.48 11.87
C MET A 1 46.60 67.60 10.66
N LYS A 2 45.73 68.05 9.72
CA LYS A 2 45.38 67.41 8.42
C LYS A 2 44.54 66.11 8.51
N LEU A 3 43.53 65.86 7.68
CA LEU A 3 43.05 66.51 6.45
C LEU A 3 41.51 66.46 6.38
N GLU A 4 40.89 67.61 6.14
CA GLU A 4 39.78 67.67 5.19
C GLU A 4 40.32 67.35 3.79
N THR A 5 39.59 66.60 2.98
CA THR A 5 39.58 66.79 1.52
C THR A 5 38.34 66.11 0.95
N HIS A 6 37.31 66.94 0.78
CA HIS A 6 36.24 66.76 -0.19
C HIS A 6 36.87 66.35 -1.53
N ASN A 7 36.55 65.16 -2.04
CA ASN A 7 36.94 64.75 -3.38
C ASN A 7 35.71 64.79 -4.31
N SER A 8 35.96 65.30 -5.49
CA SER A 8 35.05 65.90 -6.45
C SER A 8 34.16 64.92 -7.22
N GLU A 9 33.04 65.46 -7.71
CA GLU A 9 32.09 64.85 -8.63
C GLU A 9 32.74 64.22 -9.87
N ILE A 10 32.27 63.03 -10.28
CA ILE A 10 32.09 62.68 -11.69
C ILE A 10 30.75 61.93 -11.83
N ARG A 11 29.75 62.59 -12.44
CA ARG A 11 28.60 61.94 -13.07
C ARG A 11 29.10 61.06 -14.21
N LEU A 12 28.79 59.76 -14.20
CA LEU A 12 28.61 59.00 -15.44
C LEU A 12 27.34 58.14 -15.35
N ASN A 13 26.59 58.17 -16.45
CA ASN A 13 25.17 57.90 -16.55
C ASN A 13 24.80 56.41 -16.48
N ARG A 14 23.61 56.15 -15.92
CA ARG A 14 22.55 55.26 -16.46
C ARG A 14 23.02 54.25 -17.50
N HIS A 15 23.54 53.12 -17.05
CA HIS A 15 23.69 51.92 -17.88
C HIS A 15 23.44 50.66 -17.05
N GLU A 16 22.35 50.65 -16.30
CA GLU A 16 21.72 49.41 -15.89
C GLU A 16 21.16 48.68 -17.12
N THR A 17 21.45 47.38 -17.18
CA THR A 17 20.66 46.36 -17.89
C THR A 17 20.65 46.42 -19.41
N LYS A 18 21.40 45.51 -20.05
CA LYS A 18 20.96 44.65 -21.17
C LYS A 18 22.15 43.87 -21.74
N THR A 19 22.57 42.83 -21.04
CA THR A 19 23.21 41.69 -21.72
C THR A 19 22.09 40.98 -22.50
N GLN A 20 21.88 41.39 -23.74
CA GLN A 20 20.91 40.77 -24.65
C GLN A 20 21.35 39.35 -24.97
N MET A 21 20.78 38.37 -24.27
CA MET A 21 20.85 36.97 -24.66
C MET A 21 20.06 36.81 -25.98
N LYS A 22 20.75 36.97 -27.12
CA LYS A 22 20.18 36.75 -28.46
C LYS A 22 19.99 35.25 -28.68
N ILE A 23 18.94 34.68 -28.10
CA ILE A 23 18.51 33.33 -28.43
C ILE A 23 17.93 33.40 -29.85
N LYS A 24 18.62 32.80 -30.82
CA LYS A 24 18.10 32.69 -32.19
C LYS A 24 16.79 31.88 -32.13
N ALA A 25 15.78 32.22 -32.94
CA ALA A 25 14.52 31.47 -32.99
C ALA A 25 14.75 29.95 -33.22
N GLY A 26 15.80 29.57 -33.95
CA GLY A 26 16.24 28.17 -34.10
C GLY A 26 16.77 27.51 -32.82
N GLN A 27 17.37 28.27 -31.88
CA GLN A 27 17.77 27.77 -30.56
C GLN A 27 16.57 27.63 -29.61
N VAL A 28 15.56 28.51 -29.70
CA VAL A 28 14.30 28.35 -28.97
C VAL A 28 13.57 27.08 -29.41
N LEU A 29 13.51 26.83 -30.73
CA LEU A 29 12.90 25.63 -31.29
C LEU A 29 13.63 24.35 -30.85
N LEU A 30 14.97 24.36 -30.82
CA LEU A 30 15.76 23.22 -30.32
C LEU A 30 15.51 22.93 -28.83
N VAL A 31 15.39 23.97 -28.00
CA VAL A 31 15.11 23.81 -26.56
C VAL A 31 13.68 23.31 -26.32
N LEU A 32 12.70 23.78 -27.11
CA LEU A 32 11.31 23.30 -27.05
C LEU A 32 11.18 21.84 -27.54
N LEU A 33 11.94 21.44 -28.56
CA LEU A 33 11.99 20.06 -29.05
C LEU A 33 12.70 19.12 -28.06
N ALA A 34 13.71 19.60 -27.32
CA ALA A 34 14.36 18.81 -26.28
C ALA A 34 13.47 18.62 -25.03
N ALA A 35 12.67 19.64 -24.66
CA ALA A 35 11.76 19.57 -23.51
C ALA A 35 10.58 18.61 -23.72
N SER A 36 10.23 18.28 -24.97
CA SER A 36 9.13 17.36 -25.29
C SER A 36 9.53 15.87 -25.27
N ALA A 37 10.83 15.55 -25.10
CA ALA A 37 11.33 14.18 -25.15
C ALA A 37 11.57 13.52 -23.79
N VAL A 38 11.47 14.25 -22.68
CA VAL A 38 11.70 13.69 -21.33
C VAL A 38 10.39 13.60 -20.57
N MET A 39 9.63 12.53 -20.82
CA MET A 39 8.64 12.10 -19.85
C MET A 39 9.40 11.40 -18.71
N PRO A 40 9.22 11.81 -17.44
CA PRO A 40 9.70 11.00 -16.34
C PRO A 40 8.98 9.66 -16.43
N ALA A 41 9.70 8.59 -16.71
CA ALA A 41 9.17 7.24 -16.64
C ALA A 41 8.78 7.00 -15.18
N LYS A 42 7.49 7.00 -14.87
CA LYS A 42 7.01 6.45 -13.61
C LYS A 42 7.41 4.98 -13.61
N ASP A 43 8.00 4.51 -12.51
CA ASP A 43 8.33 3.11 -12.34
C ASP A 43 7.13 2.23 -12.71
N PRO A 44 7.33 1.07 -13.37
CA PRO A 44 6.23 0.19 -13.75
C PRO A 44 5.43 -0.23 -12.51
N LEU A 45 4.20 0.27 -12.38
CA LEU A 45 3.32 -0.06 -11.25
C LEU A 45 2.68 -1.45 -11.39
N LEU A 46 2.70 -2.04 -12.58
CA LEU A 46 2.09 -3.33 -12.86
C LEU A 46 3.17 -4.37 -13.10
N ASN A 47 2.91 -5.60 -12.68
CA ASN A 47 3.80 -6.74 -12.86
C ASN A 47 5.22 -6.47 -12.34
N VAL A 48 5.30 -6.04 -11.08
CA VAL A 48 6.54 -5.68 -10.39
C VAL A 48 6.62 -6.43 -9.07
N CYS A 49 7.84 -6.82 -8.70
CA CYS A 49 8.12 -7.32 -7.36
C CYS A 49 8.67 -6.19 -6.51
N MET A 50 8.23 -6.19 -5.27
CA MET A 50 8.78 -5.31 -4.26
C MET A 50 10.22 -5.68 -3.93
N ASP A 51 11.05 -4.68 -3.66
CA ASP A 51 12.40 -4.91 -3.15
C ASP A 51 12.34 -5.16 -1.64
N ALA A 52 12.07 -6.41 -1.28
CA ALA A 52 12.00 -6.87 0.10
C ALA A 52 12.75 -8.19 0.27
N LYS A 53 12.94 -8.60 1.53
CA LYS A 53 13.90 -9.62 1.94
C LYS A 53 13.81 -10.95 1.18
N HIS A 54 12.61 -11.40 0.83
CA HIS A 54 12.37 -12.74 0.25
C HIS A 54 11.74 -12.69 -1.14
N HIS A 55 11.64 -11.50 -1.72
CA HIS A 55 11.10 -11.27 -3.06
C HIS A 55 12.17 -11.50 -4.11
N LYS A 56 11.76 -12.05 -5.24
CA LYS A 56 12.56 -12.06 -6.47
C LYS A 56 12.67 -10.64 -7.02
N THR A 57 13.68 -10.40 -7.82
CA THR A 57 13.86 -9.10 -8.50
C THR A 57 12.76 -8.81 -9.53
N LYS A 58 12.21 -9.84 -10.17
CA LYS A 58 11.14 -9.72 -11.18
C LYS A 58 10.15 -10.88 -11.09
N PRO A 59 8.87 -10.65 -11.46
CA PRO A 59 7.90 -11.72 -11.53
C PRO A 59 8.28 -12.76 -12.57
N GLY A 60 7.87 -14.01 -12.32
CA GLY A 60 8.00 -15.09 -13.30
C GLY A 60 7.41 -16.40 -12.79
N PRO A 61 7.30 -17.42 -13.67
CA PRO A 61 6.76 -18.72 -13.30
C PRO A 61 7.67 -19.45 -12.32
N GLU A 62 7.07 -20.11 -11.32
CA GLU A 62 7.75 -20.96 -10.32
C GLU A 62 7.40 -22.44 -10.47
N GLY A 63 6.47 -22.78 -11.37
CA GLY A 63 6.01 -24.15 -11.62
C GLY A 63 5.12 -24.68 -10.50
N THR A 64 5.69 -25.05 -9.36
CA THR A 64 4.95 -25.60 -8.22
C THR A 64 5.17 -24.79 -6.95
N LEU A 65 4.16 -23.99 -6.58
CA LEU A 65 4.11 -23.30 -5.28
C LEU A 65 3.29 -24.11 -4.28
N HIS A 66 3.70 -24.05 -3.01
CA HIS A 66 3.14 -24.88 -1.95
C HIS A 66 1.74 -24.41 -1.51
N GLY A 67 0.82 -25.36 -1.36
CA GLY A 67 -0.46 -25.17 -0.69
C GLY A 67 -1.25 -23.96 -1.19
N GLN A 68 -1.49 -23.00 -0.30
CA GLN A 68 -2.30 -21.82 -0.57
C GLN A 68 -1.62 -20.80 -1.50
N CYS A 69 -0.32 -20.93 -1.75
CA CYS A 69 0.41 -20.05 -2.67
C CYS A 69 0.35 -20.53 -4.14
N ALA A 70 -0.25 -21.69 -4.40
CA ALA A 70 -0.43 -22.23 -5.76
C ALA A 70 -1.07 -21.26 -6.79
N PRO A 71 -2.00 -20.36 -6.44
CA PRO A 71 -2.60 -19.43 -7.40
C PRO A 71 -1.62 -18.52 -8.14
N TRP A 72 -0.42 -18.27 -7.58
CA TRP A 72 0.58 -17.39 -8.19
C TRP A 72 1.60 -18.14 -9.06
N LYS A 73 1.51 -19.46 -9.22
CA LYS A 73 2.56 -20.31 -9.82
C LYS A 73 3.04 -19.87 -11.22
N ASP A 74 2.16 -19.29 -12.03
CA ASP A 74 2.44 -18.92 -13.42
C ASP A 74 3.17 -17.56 -13.51
N ASN A 75 3.02 -16.72 -12.48
CA ASN A 75 3.67 -15.41 -12.40
C ASN A 75 3.74 -14.93 -10.94
N ALA A 76 4.83 -15.26 -10.24
CA ALA A 76 5.02 -14.96 -8.81
C ALA A 76 6.26 -14.10 -8.56
N CYS A 77 6.24 -13.40 -7.42
CA CYS A 77 7.39 -12.71 -6.83
C CYS A 77 8.10 -13.51 -5.73
N CYS A 78 7.53 -14.63 -5.28
CA CYS A 78 8.14 -15.51 -4.29
C CYS A 78 8.84 -16.69 -4.98
N THR A 79 9.62 -17.45 -4.22
CA THR A 79 10.18 -18.74 -4.65
C THR A 79 9.35 -19.91 -4.11
N ALA A 80 9.54 -21.11 -4.68
CA ALA A 80 8.99 -22.34 -4.11
C ALA A 80 9.34 -22.52 -2.61
N ASN A 81 10.58 -22.22 -2.19
CA ASN A 81 11.00 -22.30 -0.79
C ASN A 81 10.22 -21.32 0.09
N THR A 82 10.12 -20.05 -0.32
CA THR A 82 9.32 -19.02 0.36
C THR A 82 7.87 -19.49 0.54
N SER A 83 7.28 -20.12 -0.49
CA SER A 83 5.90 -20.61 -0.43
C SER A 83 5.71 -21.74 0.60
N SER A 84 6.67 -22.64 0.74
CA SER A 84 6.63 -23.70 1.77
C SER A 84 6.75 -23.11 3.18
N GLU A 85 7.59 -22.10 3.33
CA GLU A 85 7.88 -21.48 4.62
C GLU A 85 6.76 -20.55 5.10
N ALA A 86 5.97 -20.00 4.17
CA ALA A 86 4.72 -19.32 4.50
C ALA A 86 3.71 -20.22 5.25
N HIS A 87 3.86 -21.55 5.16
CA HIS A 87 2.97 -22.51 5.82
C HIS A 87 3.54 -23.07 7.14
N ARG A 88 4.79 -22.74 7.51
CA ARG A 88 5.43 -23.22 8.74
C ARG A 88 5.24 -22.23 9.89
N ASP A 89 5.07 -22.76 11.10
CA ASP A 89 5.15 -21.96 12.32
C ASP A 89 6.60 -21.54 12.56
N GLN A 90 6.82 -20.28 12.97
CA GLN A 90 8.16 -19.73 13.26
C GLN A 90 9.16 -19.94 12.10
N SER A 91 8.69 -19.78 10.85
CA SER A 91 9.55 -19.91 9.67
C SER A 91 10.61 -18.81 9.61
N TYR A 92 11.63 -19.02 8.78
CA TYR A 92 12.71 -18.05 8.62
C TYR A 92 12.25 -16.71 8.03
N LEU A 93 11.04 -16.66 7.45
CA LEU A 93 10.52 -15.46 6.80
C LEU A 93 10.50 -14.29 7.78
N TYR A 94 9.86 -14.53 8.94
CA TYR A 94 9.59 -13.53 9.97
C TYR A 94 9.84 -14.01 11.40
N ASN A 95 10.16 -15.30 11.59
CA ASN A 95 10.28 -15.94 12.90
C ASN A 95 9.06 -15.68 13.81
N PHE A 96 7.87 -15.59 13.21
CA PHE A 96 6.64 -15.24 13.91
C PHE A 96 5.94 -16.49 14.43
N ASN A 97 5.57 -16.47 15.70
CA ASN A 97 4.78 -17.53 16.32
C ASN A 97 3.28 -17.18 16.23
N TRP A 98 2.55 -17.90 15.38
CA TRP A 98 1.09 -17.77 15.28
C TRP A 98 0.38 -18.12 16.60
N ASN A 99 1.01 -18.91 17.48
CA ASN A 99 0.45 -19.35 18.74
C ASN A 99 0.87 -18.52 19.97
N HIS A 100 1.29 -17.26 19.78
CA HIS A 100 1.80 -16.41 20.86
C HIS A 100 0.77 -16.07 21.96
N CYS A 101 -0.53 -16.30 21.71
CA CYS A 101 -1.62 -16.15 22.68
C CYS A 101 -2.35 -17.48 22.97
N GLY A 102 -1.73 -18.62 22.66
CA GLY A 102 -2.35 -19.95 22.69
C GLY A 102 -2.51 -20.55 21.29
N VAL A 103 -3.06 -21.76 21.19
CA VAL A 103 -3.17 -22.47 19.91
C VAL A 103 -4.14 -21.74 18.97
N MET A 104 -3.64 -21.25 17.84
CA MET A 104 -4.45 -20.56 16.84
C MET A 104 -5.34 -21.57 16.10
N PRO A 105 -6.67 -21.33 15.98
CA PRO A 105 -7.55 -22.19 15.21
C PRO A 105 -7.10 -22.30 13.75
N PRO A 106 -7.13 -23.50 13.13
CA PRO A 106 -6.64 -23.69 11.76
C PRO A 106 -7.33 -22.81 10.72
N LYS A 107 -8.63 -22.53 10.90
CA LYS A 107 -9.38 -21.61 10.03
C LYS A 107 -8.85 -20.18 10.09
N CYS A 108 -8.44 -19.71 11.27
CA CYS A 108 -7.83 -18.40 11.45
C CYS A 108 -6.43 -18.36 10.81
N LYS A 109 -5.60 -19.37 11.13
CA LYS A 109 -4.24 -19.48 10.57
C LYS A 109 -4.23 -19.54 9.05
N ARG A 110 -5.25 -20.15 8.43
CA ARG A 110 -5.40 -20.23 6.98
C ARG A 110 -5.35 -18.83 6.34
N HIS A 111 -6.00 -17.83 6.93
CA HIS A 111 -6.01 -16.46 6.40
C HIS A 111 -4.65 -15.77 6.51
N PHE A 112 -3.92 -15.97 7.61
CA PHE A 112 -2.56 -15.44 7.74
C PHE A 112 -1.59 -16.04 6.71
N ILE A 113 -1.75 -17.32 6.39
CA ILE A 113 -0.99 -17.95 5.31
C ILE A 113 -1.38 -17.34 3.94
N GLN A 114 -2.67 -17.08 3.68
CA GLN A 114 -3.10 -16.43 2.44
C GLN A 114 -2.54 -15.02 2.30
N ASP A 115 -2.56 -14.25 3.38
CA ASP A 115 -1.97 -12.92 3.46
C ASP A 115 -0.46 -12.98 3.17
N THR A 116 0.24 -13.94 3.78
CA THR A 116 1.67 -14.16 3.51
C THR A 116 1.91 -14.52 2.04
N CYS A 117 1.11 -15.42 1.44
CA CYS A 117 1.23 -15.74 0.01
C CYS A 117 0.96 -14.52 -0.88
N LEU A 118 -0.05 -13.71 -0.56
CA LEU A 118 -0.34 -12.48 -1.30
C LEU A 118 0.85 -11.52 -1.25
N TYR A 119 1.37 -11.28 -0.04
CA TYR A 119 2.47 -10.37 0.21
C TYR A 119 3.77 -10.79 -0.49
N GLU A 120 4.13 -12.07 -0.38
CA GLU A 120 5.37 -12.61 -0.95
C GLU A 120 5.28 -12.85 -2.46
N CYS A 121 4.13 -13.33 -2.95
CA CYS A 121 4.04 -13.86 -4.31
C CYS A 121 3.36 -12.93 -5.32
N SER A 122 2.57 -11.94 -4.90
CA SER A 122 1.78 -11.14 -5.85
C SER A 122 2.65 -10.16 -6.65
N PRO A 123 2.61 -10.22 -7.99
CA PRO A 123 3.27 -9.23 -8.86
C PRO A 123 2.43 -7.97 -9.08
N ASN A 124 1.27 -7.88 -8.42
CA ASN A 124 0.28 -6.84 -8.67
C ASN A 124 0.23 -5.80 -7.56
N LEU A 125 1.17 -5.83 -6.60
CA LEU A 125 1.16 -4.91 -5.47
C LEU A 125 1.82 -3.55 -5.76
N GLY A 126 2.35 -3.35 -6.96
CA GLY A 126 3.08 -2.14 -7.35
C GLY A 126 2.40 -0.80 -7.05
N PRO A 127 1.07 -0.62 -7.22
CA PRO A 127 0.40 0.65 -6.88
C PRO A 127 0.46 1.03 -5.39
N TRP A 128 0.80 0.09 -4.51
CA TRP A 128 0.88 0.29 -3.06
C TRP A 128 2.31 0.24 -2.52
N ILE A 129 3.32 0.09 -3.38
CA ILE A 129 4.72 0.15 -2.97
C ILE A 129 5.12 1.62 -2.85
N ASP A 130 5.25 2.11 -1.61
CA ASP A 130 5.78 3.44 -1.34
C ASP A 130 7.29 3.35 -1.15
N GLN A 131 8.11 3.84 -2.08
CA GLN A 131 9.59 3.79 -2.02
C GLN A 131 10.21 4.23 -0.67
N MET A 132 9.50 5.01 0.15
CA MET A 132 9.98 5.40 1.48
C MET A 132 9.95 4.28 2.54
N TRP A 133 9.17 3.23 2.33
CA TRP A 133 8.90 2.23 3.37
C TRP A 133 9.98 1.17 3.55
N PHE A 134 10.83 1.00 2.52
CA PHE A 134 11.91 0.01 2.48
C PHE A 134 13.28 0.62 2.19
N ASP A 135 13.54 1.82 2.69
CA ASP A 135 14.92 2.29 2.78
C ASP A 135 15.57 1.70 4.05
N PRO A 136 16.53 0.75 3.95
CA PRO A 136 17.18 0.16 5.12
C PRO A 136 17.88 1.22 5.98
N ALA A 137 18.28 2.35 5.40
CA ALA A 137 18.91 3.46 6.11
C ALA A 137 17.90 4.32 6.89
N LYS A 138 16.63 4.36 6.49
CA LYS A 138 15.56 5.10 7.20
C LYS A 138 14.83 4.27 8.24
N GLY A 139 14.90 2.94 8.14
CA GLY A 139 14.23 2.01 9.05
C GLY A 139 12.72 1.92 8.84
N ASN A 140 12.07 1.00 9.54
CA ASN A 140 10.64 0.73 9.35
C ASN A 140 9.75 1.79 10.05
N PRO A 141 8.99 2.62 9.31
CA PRO A 141 8.17 3.68 9.90
C PRO A 141 7.07 3.16 10.83
N ASN A 142 6.63 1.91 10.68
CA ASN A 142 5.63 1.29 11.56
C ASN A 142 6.14 1.08 12.99
N VAL A 143 7.47 1.10 13.22
CA VAL A 143 8.05 0.97 14.57
C VAL A 143 7.63 2.14 15.46
N VAL A 144 7.61 3.37 14.92
CA VAL A 144 7.21 4.57 15.68
C VAL A 144 5.73 4.51 16.04
N VAL A 145 4.89 4.11 15.07
CA VAL A 145 3.45 3.92 15.27
C VAL A 145 3.19 2.87 16.35
N ALA A 146 3.86 1.72 16.29
CA ALA A 146 3.73 0.66 17.30
C ALA A 146 4.14 1.13 18.70
N LYS A 147 5.27 1.86 18.81
CA LYS A 147 5.72 2.44 20.08
C LYS A 147 4.71 3.43 20.65
N TYR A 148 4.10 4.28 19.82
CA TYR A 148 3.08 5.22 20.25
C TYR A 148 1.87 4.52 20.87
N TYR A 149 1.31 3.50 20.20
CA TYR A 149 0.17 2.75 20.73
C TYR A 149 0.52 1.95 22.00
N ALA A 150 1.73 1.38 22.06
CA ALA A 150 2.20 0.68 23.25
C ALA A 150 2.44 1.63 24.46
N TRP A 151 2.87 2.87 24.20
CA TRP A 151 2.93 3.92 25.22
C TRP A 151 1.53 4.36 25.65
N LYS A 152 0.64 4.65 24.70
CA LYS A 152 -0.73 5.09 24.96
C LYS A 152 -1.51 4.08 25.80
N LYS A 153 -1.34 2.79 25.53
CA LYS A 153 -1.94 1.70 26.32
C LYS A 153 -1.43 1.69 27.78
N ARG A 154 -0.17 2.08 28.02
CA ARG A 154 0.43 2.14 29.36
C ARG A 154 0.07 3.41 30.12
N SER A 155 -0.21 4.53 29.43
CA SER A 155 -0.44 5.83 30.05
C SER A 155 -1.92 6.18 30.29
N SER A 156 -2.88 5.45 29.70
CA SER A 156 -4.30 5.66 29.98
C SER A 156 -4.79 4.84 31.19
N PRO A 157 -5.43 5.47 32.20
CA PRO A 157 -6.00 4.77 33.37
C PRO A 157 -7.33 4.05 33.07
N VAL A 158 -7.91 4.27 31.88
CA VAL A 158 -9.06 3.50 31.40
C VAL A 158 -8.51 2.30 30.64
N GLY A 159 -8.54 1.13 31.29
CA GLY A 159 -8.31 -0.13 30.61
C GLY A 159 -9.25 -0.21 29.42
N MET A 160 -8.68 -0.38 28.23
CA MET A 160 -9.42 -0.63 27.01
C MET A 160 -10.21 -1.91 27.26
N GLU A 161 -11.51 -1.78 27.57
CA GLU A 161 -12.41 -2.92 27.71
C GLU A 161 -12.24 -3.81 26.47
N ASN A 162 -12.13 -5.12 26.72
CA ASN A 162 -12.09 -6.10 25.66
C ASN A 162 -13.44 -6.05 24.93
N VAL A 163 -13.55 -5.20 23.92
CA VAL A 163 -14.65 -5.27 22.97
C VAL A 163 -14.37 -6.52 22.15
N THR A 164 -14.92 -7.66 22.59
CA THR A 164 -15.21 -8.77 21.68
C THR A 164 -15.98 -8.18 20.51
N PRO A 165 -15.55 -8.37 19.25
CA PRO A 165 -16.41 -8.08 18.13
C PRO A 165 -17.64 -8.96 18.31
N GLU A 166 -18.76 -8.39 18.72
CA GLU A 166 -20.03 -9.01 18.40
C GLU A 166 -19.99 -9.24 16.89
N ALA A 167 -20.14 -10.50 16.48
CA ALA A 167 -20.34 -10.83 15.08
C ALA A 167 -21.55 -10.01 14.64
N GLY A 168 -21.29 -8.87 14.01
CA GLY A 168 -22.34 -7.98 13.55
C GLY A 168 -23.28 -8.82 12.71
N LYS A 169 -24.56 -8.85 13.09
CA LYS A 169 -25.61 -9.38 12.22
C LYS A 169 -25.36 -8.80 10.85
N ALA A 170 -25.07 -9.67 9.88
CA ALA A 170 -24.95 -9.25 8.49
C ALA A 170 -26.26 -8.57 8.13
N VAL A 171 -26.23 -7.24 8.00
CA VAL A 171 -27.33 -6.52 7.38
C VAL A 171 -27.30 -6.97 5.93
N CYS A 172 -28.23 -7.85 5.55
CA CYS A 172 -28.41 -8.22 4.16
C CYS A 172 -28.74 -6.96 3.38
N ALA A 173 -27.73 -6.38 2.73
CA ALA A 173 -27.96 -5.36 1.73
C ALA A 173 -28.79 -6.01 0.62
N LEU A 174 -30.04 -5.56 0.44
CA LEU A 174 -30.83 -6.00 -0.69
C LEU A 174 -30.03 -5.71 -1.97
N PRO A 175 -30.01 -6.65 -2.92
CA PRO A 175 -29.33 -6.42 -4.19
C PRO A 175 -29.90 -5.17 -4.85
N ARG A 176 -29.01 -4.40 -5.48
CA ARG A 176 -29.26 -3.08 -6.06
C ARG A 176 -30.30 -3.00 -7.21
N PRO A 177 -30.85 -4.07 -7.83
CA PRO A 177 -31.93 -3.88 -8.80
C PRO A 177 -33.32 -3.74 -8.15
N VAL A 178 -33.49 -4.03 -6.85
CA VAL A 178 -34.80 -3.96 -6.19
C VAL A 178 -35.25 -2.52 -5.90
N LEU A 179 -34.33 -1.55 -5.89
CA LEU A 179 -34.68 -0.14 -5.68
C LEU A 179 -35.35 0.51 -6.91
N VAL A 180 -35.29 -0.12 -8.09
CA VAL A 180 -35.81 0.45 -9.36
C VAL A 180 -37.25 0.01 -9.65
N LEU A 181 -37.80 -0.96 -8.92
CA LEU A 181 -39.16 -1.49 -9.14
C LEU A 181 -40.17 -1.15 -8.04
N LEU A 182 -39.80 -0.26 -7.11
CA LEU A 182 -40.67 0.20 -6.03
C LEU A 182 -41.99 0.90 -6.44
N PRO A 183 -42.21 1.39 -7.68
CA PRO A 183 -43.53 1.92 -8.02
C PRO A 183 -44.60 0.88 -8.37
N LEU A 184 -44.27 -0.41 -8.56
CA LEU A 184 -45.21 -1.39 -9.14
C LEU A 184 -45.57 -2.60 -8.26
N ALA A 185 -45.10 -2.65 -7.01
CA ALA A 185 -45.36 -3.78 -6.10
C ALA A 185 -46.28 -3.44 -4.93
N LEU A 186 -47.01 -2.32 -4.98
CA LEU A 186 -47.96 -1.93 -3.93
C LEU A 186 -49.36 -2.57 -4.06
N VAL A 187 -49.59 -3.50 -4.99
CA VAL A 187 -50.97 -3.94 -5.31
C VAL A 187 -51.31 -5.38 -4.94
N LEU A 188 -50.40 -6.33 -4.71
CA LEU A 188 -50.85 -7.72 -4.46
C LEU A 188 -50.01 -8.51 -3.44
N LEU A 189 -50.65 -8.78 -2.28
CA LEU A 189 -50.55 -9.96 -1.42
C LEU A 189 -49.44 -10.02 -0.32
N PRO A 190 -49.62 -10.86 0.73
CA PRO A 190 -50.16 -10.47 2.03
C PRO A 190 -49.12 -10.65 3.15
N GLU A 191 -49.53 -10.34 4.38
CA GLU A 191 -48.72 -10.44 5.60
C GLU A 191 -47.99 -11.78 5.78
N GLY A 192 -46.71 -11.70 6.18
CA GLY A 192 -46.05 -12.76 6.97
C GLY A 192 -44.95 -13.54 6.26
N ALA A 193 -43.73 -12.99 6.21
CA ALA A 193 -42.51 -13.79 6.02
C ALA A 193 -41.61 -13.68 7.26
N ARG A 194 -41.74 -14.66 8.19
CA ARG A 194 -40.74 -14.92 9.24
C ARG A 194 -39.60 -15.73 8.62
N CYS A 195 -38.39 -15.18 8.58
CA CYS A 195 -37.17 -15.96 8.34
C CYS A 195 -36.48 -16.24 9.68
N GLY A 196 -36.56 -17.50 10.14
CA GLY A 196 -35.72 -18.03 11.22
C GLY A 196 -34.36 -18.51 10.69
N PRO A 197 -33.37 -18.75 11.58
CA PRO A 197 -32.06 -19.23 11.18
C PRO A 197 -32.11 -20.69 10.66
N PRO A 198 -31.23 -21.10 9.74
CA PRO A 198 -31.18 -22.47 9.25
C PRO A 198 -30.71 -23.43 10.34
N ALA A 199 -31.41 -24.56 10.46
CA ALA A 199 -31.02 -25.69 11.28
C ALA A 199 -29.69 -26.28 10.80
N TRP A 200 -28.75 -26.51 11.70
CA TRP A 200 -27.55 -27.28 11.44
C TRP A 200 -27.91 -28.76 11.34
N GLY A 201 -27.84 -29.32 10.14
CA GLY A 201 -27.83 -30.76 9.92
C GLY A 201 -26.43 -31.31 10.19
N SER A 202 -26.34 -32.27 11.10
CA SER A 202 -25.15 -33.11 11.31
C SER A 202 -25.00 -34.09 10.14
N LEU A 203 -23.80 -34.16 9.57
CA LEU A 203 -23.22 -35.31 8.87
C LEU A 203 -21.69 -35.16 8.90
#